data_AF-A0A0H3ZTP2-F1
#
_entry.id   AF-A0A0H3ZTP2-F1
#
_cell.length_a   1.000
_cell.length_b   1.000
_cell.length_c   1.000
_cell.angle_alpha   90.00
_cell.angle_beta   90.00
_cell.angle_gamma   90.00
#
_symmetry.space_group_name_H-M   'P 1'
#
loop_
_entity.id
_entity.type
_entity.pdbx_description
1 polymer ?
#
loop_
_entity_poly.entity_id
_entity_poly.type
_entity_poly.pdbx_seq_one_letter_code
_entity_poly.pdbx_strand_id
1 'polypeptide(L)' 'MDKSQYELFNVLNDTILLRFDRLTPWEKNFITELHHKVVTRQLISIKQKQLALKISMKAYKSKKKNARSNV' A
#
# COMPACT_ATOMS: atom_id res chain seq x y z
N MET A 1 -7.19 -18.02 4.67
CA MET A 1 -6.78 -16.98 3.69
C MET A 1 -5.50 -17.48 3.05
N ASP A 2 -5.34 -17.38 1.74
CA ASP A 2 -4.10 -17.79 1.08
C ASP A 2 -2.93 -16.92 1.57
N LYS A 3 -1.72 -17.48 1.69
CA LYS A 3 -0.53 -16.78 2.20
C LYS A 3 -0.25 -15.49 1.42
N SER A 4 -0.43 -15.53 0.09
CA SER A 4 -0.23 -14.35 -0.77
C SER A 4 -1.24 -13.23 -0.52
N GLN A 5 -2.47 -13.56 -0.11
CA GLN A 5 -3.48 -12.57 0.23
C GLN A 5 -3.24 -11.95 1.60
N TYR A 6 -2.73 -12.72 2.56
CA TYR A 6 -2.34 -12.22 3.87
C TYR A 6 -1.16 -11.25 3.78
N GLU A 7 -0.15 -11.56 2.96
CA GLU A 7 0.97 -10.65 2.72
C GLU A 7 0.51 -9.34 2.07
N LEU A 8 -0.38 -9.41 1.08
CA LEU A 8 -0.96 -8.22 0.45
C LEU A 8 -1.77 -7.40 1.46
N PHE A 9 -2.55 -8.05 2.32
CA PHE A 9 -3.31 -7.38 3.39
C PHE A 9 -2.38 -6.54 4.27
N ASN A 10 -1.29 -7.14 4.76
CA ASN A 10 -0.34 -6.44 5.64
C ASN A 10 0.30 -5.23 4.95
N VAL A 11 0.71 -5.37 3.68
CA VAL A 11 1.28 -4.26 2.90
C VAL A 11 0.30 -3.09 2.75
N LEU A 12 -0.97 -3.39 2.46
CA LEU A 12 -2.01 -2.37 2.33
C LEU A 12 -2.26 -1.70 3.68
N ASN A 13 -2.36 -2.49 4.76
CA ASN A 13 -2.58 -1.98 6.11
C ASN A 13 -1.44 -1.05 6.57
N ASP A 14 -0.18 -1.48 6.40
CA ASP A 14 0.99 -0.66 6.74
C ASP A 14 1.01 0.65 5.95
N THR A 15 0.59 0.60 4.69
CA THR A 15 0.54 1.78 3.83
C THR A 15 -0.54 2.77 4.30
N ILE A 16 -1.72 2.27 4.68
CA ILE A 16 -2.81 3.08 5.22
C ILE A 16 -2.45 3.65 6.59
N LEU A 17 -1.93 2.82 7.50
CA LEU A 17 -1.69 3.24 8.88
C LEU A 17 -0.48 4.18 9.02
N LEU A 18 0.55 3.99 8.20
CA LEU A 18 1.83 4.66 8.42
C LEU A 18 2.20 5.70 7.37
N ARG A 19 1.53 5.71 6.21
CA ARG A 19 2.01 6.46 5.02
C ARG A 19 0.91 7.05 4.15
N PHE A 20 -0.34 7.02 4.60
CA PHE A 20 -1.47 7.46 3.79
C PHE A 20 -1.39 8.93 3.39
N ASP A 21 -0.86 9.77 4.27
CA ASP A 21 -0.56 11.19 4.04
C ASP A 21 0.34 11.44 2.82
N ARG A 22 1.21 10.47 2.48
CA ARG A 22 2.20 10.59 1.39
C ARG A 22 1.71 10.10 0.04
N LEU A 23 0.50 9.56 0.01
CA LEU A 23 -0.13 9.08 -1.22
C LEU A 23 -0.83 10.25 -1.92
N THR A 24 -0.77 10.25 -3.26
CA THR A 24 -1.64 11.13 -4.06
C THR A 24 -3.11 10.73 -3.87
N PRO A 25 -4.08 11.61 -4.18
CA PRO A 25 -5.51 11.28 -4.07
C PRO A 25 -5.90 10.00 -4.82
N TRP A 26 -5.33 9.79 -6.01
CA TRP A 26 -5.55 8.58 -6.79
C TRP A 26 -4.93 7.33 -6.10
N GLU A 27 -3.71 7.43 -5.57
CA GLU A 27 -3.07 6.33 -4.84
C GLU A 27 -3.86 5.97 -3.57
N LYS A 28 -4.40 6.96 -2.85
CA LYS A 28 -5.26 6.75 -1.68
C LYS A 28 -6.51 5.95 -2.04
N ASN A 29 -7.22 6.37 -3.09
CA ASN A 29 -8.42 5.68 -3.55
C ASN A 29 -8.10 4.25 -3.97
N PHE A 30 -7.03 4.05 -4.75
CA PHE A 30 -6.60 2.74 -5.21
C PHE A 30 -6.25 1.78 -4.06
N ILE A 31 -5.46 2.24 -3.08
CA ILE A 31 -5.07 1.42 -1.91
C ILE A 31 -6.28 1.10 -1.02
N THR A 32 -7.18 2.06 -0.83
CA THR A 32 -8.40 1.87 -0.03
C THR A 32 -9.36 0.87 -0.69
N GLU A 33 -9.55 0.97 -2.01
CA GLU A 33 -10.36 0.04 -2.79
C GLU A 33 -9.78 -1.38 -2.73
N LEU A 34 -8.46 -1.52 -2.88
CA LEU A 34 -7.76 -2.79 -2.75
C LEU A 34 -7.87 -3.37 -1.34
N HIS A 35 -7.73 -2.55 -0.30
CA HIS A 35 -7.88 -2.99 1.08
C HIS A 35 -9.29 -3.53 1.32
N HIS A 36 -10.32 -2.82 0.86
CA HIS A 36 -11.70 -3.29 0.92
C HIS A 36 -11.89 -4.61 0.17
N LYS A 37 -11.31 -4.76 -1.03
CA LYS A 37 -11.33 -6.00 -1.81
C LYS A 37 -10.70 -7.18 -1.07
N VAL A 38 -9.55 -6.97 -0.41
CA VAL A 38 -8.89 -8.00 0.39
C VAL A 38 -9.76 -8.40 1.59
N VAL A 39 -10.34 -7.44 2.31
CA VAL A 39 -11.22 -7.70 3.47
C VAL A 39 -12.48 -8.45 3.06
N THR A 40 -13.07 -8.08 1.93
CA THR A 40 -14.29 -8.71 1.38
C THR A 40 -13.99 -9.97 0.55
N ARG A 41 -12.73 -10.41 0.50
CA ARG A 41 -12.27 -11.60 -0.25
C ARG A 41 -12.61 -11.57 -1.74
N GLN A 42 -12.70 -10.37 -2.33
CA GLN A 42 -12.86 -10.19 -3.76
C GLN A 42 -11.57 -10.52 -4.52
N LEU A 43 -11.72 -10.89 -5.79
CA LEU A 43 -10.59 -11.19 -6.66
C LEU A 43 -9.74 -9.95 -6.92
N ILE A 44 -8.43 -10.13 -6.82
CA ILE A 44 -7.43 -9.10 -7.08
C ILE A 44 -6.48 -9.61 -8.15
N SER A 45 -6.41 -8.86 -9.25
CA SER A 45 -5.52 -9.19 -10.37
C SER A 45 -4.05 -9.04 -9.97
N ILE A 46 -3.19 -9.81 -10.63
CA ILE A 46 -1.74 -9.75 -10.43
C ILE A 46 -1.21 -8.32 -10.67
N LYS A 47 -1.72 -7.62 -11.68
CA LYS A 47 -1.36 -6.23 -11.99
C LYS A 47 -1.68 -5.28 -10.84
N GLN A 48 -2.84 -5.45 -10.20
CA GLN A 48 -3.22 -4.66 -9.03
C GLN A 48 -2.28 -4.93 -7.85
N LYS A 49 -1.95 -6.20 -7.58
CA LYS A 49 -0.98 -6.56 -6.52
C LYS A 49 0.38 -5.89 -6.76
N GLN A 50 0.90 -5.99 -7.98
CA GLN A 50 2.18 -5.38 -8.37
C GLN A 50 2.16 -3.86 -8.23
N LEU A 51 1.08 -3.21 -8.63
CA LEU A 51 0.94 -1.75 -8.50
C LEU A 51 0.85 -1.31 -7.04
N ALA A 52 0.09 -2.03 -6.21
CA ALA A 52 0.00 -1.77 -4.77
C ALA A 52 1.38 -1.84 -4.10
N LEU A 53 2.18 -2.85 -4.45
CA LEU A 53 3.56 -2.98 -3.96
C LEU A 53 4.45 -1.80 -4.40
N LYS A 54 4.36 -1.38 -5.68
CA LYS A 54 5.11 -0.21 -6.18
C LYS A 54 4.76 1.07 -5.41
N ILE A 55 3.47 1.32 -5.18
CA ILE A 55 2.99 2.48 -4.41
C ILE A 55 3.51 2.41 -2.97
N SER A 56 3.39 1.25 -2.32
CA SER A 56 3.82 1.04 -0.94
C SER A 56 5.34 1.26 -0.76
N MET A 57 6.14 0.80 -1.74
CA MET A 57 7.59 1.01 -1.77
C MET A 57 7.98 2.47 -2.03
N LYS A 58 7.26 3.17 -2.92
CA LYS A 58 7.44 4.61 -3.15
C LYS A 58 7.19 5.39 -1.86
N ALA A 59 6.06 5.14 -1.20
CA ALA A 59 5.69 5.78 0.06
C ALA A 59 6.69 5.50 1.19
N TYR A 60 7.29 4.30 1.20
CA TYR A 60 8.37 3.95 2.13
C TYR A 60 9.61 4.84 1.93
N LYS A 61 10.08 4.93 0.69
CA LYS A 61 11.32 5.64 0.33
C LYS A 61 11.24 7.13 0.63
N SER A 62 10.06 7.73 0.52
CA SER A 62 9.83 9.13 0.90
C SER A 62 10.17 9.43 2.37
N LYS A 63 10.03 8.46 3.30
CA LYS A 63 10.45 8.64 4.71
C LYS A 63 11.96 8.86 4.84
N LYS A 64 12.75 8.13 4.04
CA LYS A 64 14.22 8.07 4.18
C LYS A 64 14.90 9.36 3.70
N LYS A 65 14.26 10.11 2.79
CA LYS A 65 14.75 11.43 2.35
C LYS A 65 14.62 12.49 3.44
N ASN A 66 13.47 12.58 4.11
CA ASN A 66 13.27 13.59 5.16
C ASN A 66 14.04 13.27 6.45
N ALA A 67 14.27 12.00 6.77
CA ALA A 67 15.07 11.62 7.94
C ALA A 67 16.57 11.97 7.81
N ARG A 68 17.10 12.15 6.58
CA ARG A 68 18.50 12.53 6.34
C ARG A 68 18.72 14.04 6.23
N SER A 69 17.66 14.83 6.23
CA SER A 69 17.76 16.29 6.09
C SER A 69 17.78 17.04 7.43
N ASN A 70 17.73 16.31 8.55
CA ASN A 70 17.85 16.84 9.91
C ASN A 70 19.21 16.49 10.53
N VAL A 71 20.31 16.69 9.79
CA VAL A 71 21.68 16.69 10.34
C VAL A 71 22.36 17.96 9.88
#